data_AF-A0A368YAX1-F1
#
_entry.id   AF-A0A368YAX1-F1
#
_cell.length_a   1.000
_cell.length_b   1.000
_cell.length_c   1.000
_cell.angle_alpha   90.00
_cell.angle_beta   90.00
_cell.angle_gamma   90.00
#
_symmetry.space_group_name_H-M   'P 1'
#
loop_
_entity.id
_entity.type
_entity.pdbx_description
1 polymer ?
#
loop_
_entity_poly.entity_id
_entity_poly.type
_entity_poly.pdbx_seq_one_letter_code
_entity_poly.pdbx_strand_id
1 'polypeptide(L)'
;MESFALERIYRFTDIIIRTAYINILVIIFSLLGLILFGFFPAIIAAFSIFRKWLTGYSDIAITKNFWRIYKREFIRGNLVGFIVVLIGGLLYINMSIAEVIQHDAIRLTYYPLLAVNILFLGMLIYLLPMYVHFDMKVIELFKNAFLCMFAMPLLTIILVVTVVLLYLLFTVIPGLLPFFGFSLFILVMMKGALISFERMLHFSEMARE
;
A
#
# COMPACT_ATOMS: atom_id res chain seq x y z
N MET A 1 8.86 -37.26 7.19
CA MET A 1 7.69 -36.48 7.66
C MET A 1 8.11 -35.36 8.61
N GLU A 2 9.04 -35.60 9.54
CA GLU A 2 9.54 -34.58 10.48
C GLU A 2 10.30 -33.42 9.80
N SER A 3 11.13 -33.68 8.79
CA SER A 3 11.85 -32.61 8.06
C SER A 3 10.91 -31.62 7.36
N PHE A 4 9.84 -32.12 6.74
CA PHE A 4 8.84 -31.30 6.06
C PHE A 4 8.05 -30.40 7.03
N ALA A 5 7.73 -30.92 8.21
CA ALA A 5 7.08 -30.13 9.26
C ALA A 5 8.00 -29.02 9.78
N LEU A 6 9.28 -29.34 10.02
CA LEU A 6 10.31 -28.37 10.44
C LEU A 6 10.50 -27.26 9.41
N GLU A 7 10.61 -27.60 8.13
CA GLU A 7 10.75 -26.61 7.04
C GLU A 7 9.55 -25.66 6.97
N ARG A 8 8.33 -26.17 7.16
CA ARG A 8 7.12 -25.35 7.11
C ARG A 8 7.03 -24.41 8.32
N ILE A 9 7.37 -24.89 9.52
CA ILE A 9 7.41 -24.07 10.74
C ILE A 9 8.48 -22.98 10.61
N TYR A 10 9.67 -23.35 10.12
CA TYR A 10 10.76 -22.40 9.90
C TYR A 10 10.35 -21.28 8.93
N ARG A 11 9.75 -21.65 7.79
CA ARG A 11 9.26 -20.67 6.80
C ARG A 11 8.17 -19.76 7.37
N PHE A 12 7.24 -20.31 8.14
CA PHE A 12 6.18 -19.51 8.77
C PHE A 12 6.75 -18.51 9.78
N THR A 13 7.69 -18.98 10.60
CA THR A 13 8.35 -18.16 11.63
C THR A 13 9.19 -17.06 10.97
N ASP A 14 9.92 -17.39 9.92
CA ASP A 14 10.70 -16.43 9.12
C ASP A 14 9.80 -15.34 8.53
N ILE A 15 8.62 -15.70 8.00
CA ILE A 15 7.64 -14.72 7.50
C ILE A 15 7.19 -13.76 8.60
N ILE A 16 6.87 -14.29 9.78
CA ILE A 16 6.39 -13.51 10.93
C ILE A 16 7.49 -12.57 11.41
N ILE A 17 8.71 -13.08 11.63
CA ILE A 17 9.85 -12.29 12.12
C ILE A 17 10.21 -11.19 11.12
N ARG A 18 10.31 -11.49 9.83
CA ARG A 18 10.66 -10.50 8.80
C ARG A 18 9.61 -9.40 8.69
N THR A 19 8.34 -9.78 8.73
CA THR A 19 7.23 -8.82 8.68
C THR A 19 7.28 -7.90 9.89
N ALA A 20 7.47 -8.45 11.10
CA ALA A 20 7.60 -7.67 12.32
C ALA A 20 8.82 -6.73 12.30
N TYR A 21 9.96 -7.24 11.82
CA TYR A 21 11.19 -6.47 11.70
C TYR A 21 11.05 -5.28 10.73
N ILE A 22 10.39 -5.49 9.59
CA ILE A 22 10.10 -4.41 8.64
C ILE A 22 9.19 -3.35 9.28
N ASN A 23 8.18 -3.73 10.06
CA ASN A 23 7.31 -2.77 10.74
C ASN A 23 8.08 -1.88 11.73
N ILE A 24 8.98 -2.49 12.51
CA ILE A 24 9.86 -1.76 13.44
C ILE A 24 10.73 -0.76 12.66
N LEU A 25 11.29 -1.17 11.52
CA LEU A 25 12.05 -0.25 10.66
C LEU A 25 11.18 0.89 10.15
N VAL A 26 9.94 0.64 9.72
CA VAL A 26 9.02 1.70 9.29
C VAL A 26 8.82 2.71 10.41
N ILE A 27 8.57 2.26 11.65
CA ILE A 27 8.37 3.15 12.80
C ILE A 27 9.64 3.96 13.09
N ILE A 28 10.80 3.32 13.24
CA ILE A 28 12.07 3.97 13.55
C ILE A 28 12.42 5.02 12.50
N PHE A 29 12.32 4.66 11.22
CA PHE A 29 12.69 5.57 10.14
C PHE A 29 11.69 6.70 9.93
N SER A 30 10.40 6.44 10.19
CA SER A 30 9.41 7.52 10.23
C SER A 30 9.77 8.53 11.30
N LEU A 31 10.12 8.07 12.52
CA LEU A 31 10.57 8.94 13.60
C LEU A 31 11.85 9.71 13.26
N LEU A 32 12.83 9.07 12.61
CA LEU A 32 14.08 9.72 12.16
C LEU A 32 13.83 10.88 11.19
N GLY A 33 12.80 10.80 10.35
CA GLY A 33 12.42 11.88 9.43
C GLY A 33 11.39 12.87 9.99
N LEU A 34 11.35 13.07 11.31
CA LEU A 34 10.37 13.95 12.00
C LEU A 34 8.91 13.55 11.74
N ILE A 35 8.65 12.26 11.52
CA ILE A 35 7.35 11.66 11.15
C ILE A 35 6.87 12.15 9.78
N LEU A 36 6.62 13.45 9.61
CA LEU A 36 6.06 14.03 8.39
C LEU A 36 6.89 13.74 7.14
N PHE A 37 8.22 13.91 7.22
CA PHE A 37 9.11 13.67 6.09
C PHE A 37 9.69 12.25 6.08
N GLY A 38 9.60 11.51 7.18
CA GLY A 38 10.10 10.14 7.28
C GLY A 38 9.09 9.08 6.86
N PHE A 39 7.80 9.37 6.97
CA PHE A 39 6.74 8.38 6.81
C PHE A 39 6.65 7.81 5.39
N PHE A 40 6.57 8.67 4.38
CA PHE A 40 6.49 8.21 2.98
C PHE A 40 7.73 7.45 2.52
N PRO A 41 8.98 7.95 2.70
CA PRO A 41 10.16 7.18 2.33
C PRO A 41 10.29 5.86 3.12
N ALA A 42 9.82 5.79 4.37
CA ALA A 42 9.79 4.54 5.13
C ALA A 42 8.80 3.52 4.56
N ILE A 43 7.58 3.95 4.20
CA ILE A 43 6.58 3.10 3.55
C ILE A 43 7.09 2.60 2.20
N ILE A 44 7.66 3.48 1.37
CA ILE A 44 8.21 3.12 0.06
C ILE A 44 9.35 2.10 0.20
N ALA A 45 10.22 2.26 1.21
CA ALA A 45 11.27 1.30 1.50
C ALA A 45 10.69 -0.07 1.89
N ALA A 46 9.65 -0.10 2.72
CA ALA A 46 8.96 -1.34 3.07
C ALA A 46 8.31 -2.02 1.85
N PHE A 47 7.55 -1.28 1.01
CA PHE A 47 7.01 -1.80 -0.24
C PHE A 47 8.12 -2.37 -1.15
N SER A 48 9.27 -1.71 -1.21
CA SER A 48 10.41 -2.17 -2.02
C SER A 48 11.02 -3.49 -1.53
N ILE A 49 11.07 -3.69 -0.21
CA ILE A 49 11.56 -4.93 0.38
C ILE A 49 10.54 -6.05 0.17
N PHE A 50 9.26 -5.80 0.43
CA PHE A 50 8.20 -6.77 0.17
C PHE A 50 8.10 -7.14 -1.31
N ARG A 51 8.25 -6.19 -2.22
CA ARG A 51 8.34 -6.47 -3.66
C ARG A 51 9.44 -7.49 -3.95
N LYS A 52 10.68 -7.19 -3.52
CA LYS A 52 11.82 -8.09 -3.76
C LYS A 52 11.59 -9.48 -3.16
N TRP A 53 11.05 -9.52 -1.95
CA TRP A 53 10.77 -10.77 -1.26
C TRP A 53 9.72 -11.61 -1.99
N LEU A 54 8.62 -10.98 -2.42
CA LEU A 54 7.54 -11.65 -3.15
C LEU A 54 7.95 -12.08 -4.57
N THR A 55 8.92 -11.39 -5.19
CA THR A 55 9.48 -11.77 -6.50
C THR A 55 10.66 -12.74 -6.43
N GLY A 56 10.85 -13.44 -5.30
CA GLY A 56 11.79 -14.56 -5.18
C GLY A 56 13.16 -14.25 -4.58
N TYR A 57 13.45 -13.00 -4.17
CA TYR A 57 14.69 -12.69 -3.47
C TYR A 57 14.52 -12.93 -1.97
N SER A 58 14.95 -14.08 -1.47
CA SER A 58 14.82 -14.45 -0.05
C SER A 58 16.00 -13.98 0.82
N ASP A 59 17.19 -13.79 0.26
CA ASP A 59 18.38 -13.39 1.03
C ASP A 59 18.67 -11.89 0.91
N ILE A 60 17.75 -11.09 1.46
CA ILE A 60 17.82 -9.62 1.41
C ILE A 60 18.42 -9.13 2.73
N ALA A 61 19.53 -8.40 2.66
CA ALA A 61 19.99 -7.57 3.78
C ALA A 61 18.98 -6.44 4.03
N ILE A 62 17.94 -6.71 4.84
CA ILE A 62 16.75 -5.87 5.03
C ILE A 62 17.15 -4.45 5.44
N THR A 63 17.93 -4.29 6.53
CA THR A 63 18.32 -2.99 7.08
C THR A 63 19.13 -2.14 6.10
N LYS A 64 20.12 -2.77 5.44
CA LYS A 64 20.98 -2.09 4.46
C LYS A 64 20.19 -1.62 3.25
N ASN A 65 19.27 -2.45 2.74
CA ASN A 65 18.40 -2.08 1.64
C ASN A 65 17.38 -1.01 2.06
N PHE A 66 16.78 -1.14 3.25
CA PHE A 66 15.84 -0.17 3.79
C PHE A 66 16.49 1.21 3.87
N TRP A 67 17.66 1.33 4.50
CA TRP A 67 18.39 2.59 4.64
C TRP A 67 18.75 3.22 3.29
N ARG A 68 19.23 2.40 2.34
CA ARG A 68 19.57 2.87 0.99
C ARG A 68 18.36 3.43 0.26
N ILE A 69 17.22 2.72 0.31
CA ILE A 69 16.00 3.12 -0.39
C ILE A 69 15.40 4.35 0.30
N TYR A 70 15.33 4.36 1.62
CA TYR A 70 14.85 5.49 2.41
C TYR A 70 15.54 6.80 2.03
N LYS A 71 16.88 6.81 1.94
CA LYS A 71 17.64 8.01 1.52
C LYS A 71 17.34 8.42 0.07
N ARG A 72 17.29 7.45 -0.83
CA ARG A 72 17.03 7.70 -2.26
C ARG A 72 15.64 8.32 -2.48
N GLU A 73 14.66 7.84 -1.73
CA GLU A 73 13.25 8.22 -1.87
C GLU A 73 12.87 9.40 -0.96
N PHE A 74 13.79 9.94 -0.17
CA PHE A 74 13.49 10.98 0.81
C PHE A 74 12.84 12.23 0.19
N ILE A 75 13.24 12.63 -1.02
CA ILE A 75 12.64 13.79 -1.70
C ILE A 75 11.48 13.35 -2.60
N ARG A 76 11.74 12.44 -3.55
CA ARG A 76 10.74 12.01 -4.55
C ARG A 76 9.54 11.33 -3.91
N GLY A 77 9.77 10.46 -2.93
CA GLY A 77 8.72 9.75 -2.20
C GLY A 77 7.83 10.69 -1.39
N ASN A 78 8.43 11.68 -0.73
CA ASN A 78 7.65 12.72 -0.02
C ASN A 78 6.84 13.58 -0.99
N LEU A 79 7.36 13.91 -2.17
CA LEU A 79 6.60 14.67 -3.17
C LEU A 79 5.33 13.91 -3.59
N VAL A 80 5.45 12.62 -3.91
CA VAL A 80 4.29 11.77 -4.25
C VAL A 80 3.34 11.67 -3.05
N GLY A 81 3.87 11.46 -1.85
CA GLY A 81 3.09 11.41 -0.62
C GLY A 81 2.31 12.69 -0.34
N PHE A 82 2.92 13.86 -0.52
CA PHE A 82 2.25 15.15 -0.34
C PHE A 82 1.18 15.41 -1.38
N ILE A 83 1.37 14.97 -2.63
CA ILE A 83 0.30 15.04 -3.65
C ILE A 83 -0.90 14.19 -3.20
N VAL A 84 -0.65 12.97 -2.71
CA VAL A 84 -1.70 12.08 -2.18
C VAL A 84 -2.42 12.72 -0.98
N VAL A 85 -1.67 13.28 -0.02
CA VAL A 85 -2.24 13.95 1.16
C VAL A 85 -3.04 15.19 0.77
N LEU A 86 -2.56 15.98 -0.19
CA LEU A 86 -3.24 17.18 -0.66
C LEU A 86 -4.58 16.82 -1.32
N ILE A 87 -4.59 15.84 -2.23
CA ILE A 87 -5.82 15.39 -2.89
C ILE A 87 -6.78 14.78 -1.86
N GLY A 88 -6.30 13.88 -1.00
CA GLY A 88 -7.12 13.25 0.03
C GLY A 88 -7.67 14.25 1.05
N GLY A 89 -6.86 15.24 1.45
CA GLY A 89 -7.26 16.31 2.34
C GLY A 89 -8.33 17.21 1.74
N LEU A 90 -8.20 17.57 0.46
CA LEU A 90 -9.25 18.31 -0.26
C LEU A 90 -10.55 17.51 -0.34
N LEU A 91 -10.49 16.21 -0.63
CA LEU A 91 -11.68 15.35 -0.66
C LEU A 91 -12.33 15.24 0.71
N TYR A 92 -11.54 15.09 1.77
CA TYR A 92 -12.03 15.05 3.15
C TYR A 92 -12.73 16.35 3.55
N ILE A 93 -12.09 17.50 3.31
CA ILE A 93 -12.67 18.82 3.63
C ILE A 93 -13.99 19.03 2.87
N ASN A 94 -14.02 18.75 1.57
CA ASN A 94 -15.25 18.89 0.77
C ASN A 94 -16.38 17.99 1.27
N MET A 95 -16.05 16.76 1.67
CA MET A 95 -17.03 15.81 2.22
C MET A 95 -17.56 16.29 3.57
N SER A 96 -16.70 16.80 4.46
CA SER A 96 -17.12 17.39 5.75
C SER A 96 -18.01 18.63 5.57
N ILE A 97 -17.71 19.48 4.58
CA ILE A 97 -18.55 20.65 4.26
C ILE A 97 -19.94 20.20 3.79
N ALA A 98 -20.00 19.20 2.90
CA ALA A 98 -21.26 18.68 2.36
C ALA A 98 -22.15 18.01 3.43
N GLU A 99 -21.57 17.52 4.52
CA GLU A 99 -22.28 16.89 5.64
C GLU A 99 -22.89 17.93 6.61
N VAL A 100 -22.18 19.02 6.87
CA VAL A 100 -22.58 20.02 7.89
C VAL A 100 -23.60 21.03 7.34
N ILE A 101 -23.56 21.32 6.04
CA ILE A 101 -24.43 22.36 5.46
C ILE A 101 -25.86 21.83 5.26
N GLN A 102 -26.84 22.48 5.89
CA GLN A 102 -28.27 22.12 5.84
C GLN A 102 -29.00 22.57 4.56
N HIS A 103 -28.28 22.95 3.51
CA HIS A 103 -28.87 23.29 2.22
C HIS A 103 -29.02 22.04 1.34
N ASP A 104 -30.23 21.75 0.89
CA ASP A 104 -30.55 20.53 0.12
C ASP A 104 -29.69 20.34 -1.14
N ALA A 105 -29.39 21.42 -1.86
CA ALA A 105 -28.53 21.39 -3.04
C ALA A 105 -27.08 20.98 -2.72
N ILE A 106 -26.55 21.41 -1.57
CA ILE A 106 -25.19 21.10 -1.14
C ILE A 106 -25.13 19.66 -0.62
N ARG A 107 -26.17 19.21 0.08
CA ARG A 107 -26.31 17.82 0.53
C ARG A 107 -26.37 16.82 -0.63
N LEU A 108 -26.97 17.19 -1.78
CA LEU A 108 -26.95 16.35 -2.98
C LEU A 108 -25.53 16.10 -3.52
N THR A 109 -24.61 17.04 -3.31
CA THR A 109 -23.19 16.94 -3.73
C THR A 109 -22.42 15.89 -2.92
N TYR A 110 -22.95 15.45 -1.78
CA TYR A 110 -22.34 14.40 -0.96
C TYR A 110 -22.16 13.07 -1.71
N TYR A 111 -23.17 12.63 -2.46
CA TYR A 111 -23.12 11.34 -3.17
C TYR A 111 -22.03 11.26 -4.25
N PRO A 112 -21.88 12.24 -5.17
CA PRO A 112 -20.77 12.22 -6.12
C PRO A 112 -19.40 12.39 -5.43
N LEU A 113 -19.30 13.20 -4.36
CA LEU A 113 -18.06 13.31 -3.58
C LEU A 113 -17.67 11.98 -2.92
N LEU A 114 -18.65 11.27 -2.35
CA LEU A 114 -18.44 9.93 -1.79
C LEU A 114 -17.94 8.95 -2.86
N ALA A 115 -18.52 8.98 -4.06
CA ALA A 115 -18.06 8.16 -5.16
C ALA A 115 -16.60 8.47 -5.53
N VAL A 116 -16.23 9.75 -5.67
CA VAL A 116 -14.84 10.16 -5.94
C VAL A 116 -13.90 9.72 -4.82
N ASN A 117 -14.33 9.80 -3.55
CA ASN A 117 -13.54 9.35 -2.41
C ASN A 117 -13.27 7.85 -2.45
N ILE A 118 -14.30 7.03 -2.72
CA ILE A 118 -14.16 5.57 -2.88
C ILE A 118 -13.20 5.23 -4.02
N LEU A 119 -13.31 5.90 -5.17
CA LEU A 119 -12.41 5.71 -6.30
C LEU A 119 -10.97 6.10 -5.96
N PHE A 120 -10.78 7.20 -5.22
CA PHE A 120 -9.47 7.62 -4.76
C PHE A 120 -8.86 6.58 -3.81
N LEU A 121 -9.61 6.09 -2.82
CA LEU A 121 -9.13 5.07 -1.89
C LEU A 121 -8.79 3.75 -2.61
N GLY A 122 -9.62 3.31 -3.55
CA GLY A 122 -9.35 2.11 -4.36
C GLY A 122 -8.09 2.26 -5.21
N MET A 123 -7.86 3.45 -5.77
CA MET A 123 -6.65 3.76 -6.53
C MET A 123 -5.38 3.70 -5.66
N LEU A 124 -5.45 4.16 -4.40
CA LEU A 124 -4.30 4.11 -3.48
C LEU A 124 -3.80 2.68 -3.22
N ILE A 125 -4.67 1.67 -3.36
CA ILE A 125 -4.30 0.24 -3.27
C ILE A 125 -3.18 -0.10 -4.25
N TYR A 126 -3.23 0.47 -5.45
CA TYR A 126 -2.30 0.18 -6.53
C TYR A 126 -1.18 1.21 -6.67
N LEU A 127 -1.38 2.43 -6.16
CA LEU A 127 -0.45 3.54 -6.35
C LEU A 127 0.97 3.24 -5.82
N LEU A 128 1.11 2.83 -4.56
CA LEU A 128 2.43 2.57 -3.98
C LEU A 128 3.11 1.31 -4.52
N PRO A 129 2.41 0.16 -4.69
CA PRO A 129 2.97 -0.98 -5.39
C PRO A 129 3.46 -0.64 -6.79
N MET A 130 2.69 0.16 -7.54
CA MET A 130 3.05 0.57 -8.90
C MET A 130 4.26 1.51 -8.91
N TYR A 131 4.31 2.47 -7.98
CA TYR A 131 5.46 3.38 -7.80
C TYR A 131 6.76 2.62 -7.56
N VAL A 132 6.70 1.58 -6.72
CA VAL A 132 7.87 0.78 -6.39
C VAL A 132 8.18 -0.26 -7.47
N HIS A 133 7.17 -0.73 -8.20
CA HIS A 133 7.34 -1.76 -9.21
C HIS A 133 7.86 -1.20 -10.53
N PHE A 134 7.35 -0.04 -10.95
CA PHE A 134 7.64 0.59 -12.22
C PHE A 134 8.28 1.98 -12.03
N ASP A 135 9.29 2.29 -12.83
CA ASP A 135 9.92 3.62 -12.86
C ASP A 135 9.11 4.55 -13.78
N MET A 136 8.00 5.07 -13.26
CA MET A 136 7.03 5.90 -13.99
C MET A 136 7.07 7.36 -13.55
N LYS A 137 6.67 8.27 -14.45
CA LYS A 137 6.41 9.67 -14.08
C LYS A 137 5.18 9.76 -13.18
N VAL A 138 5.12 10.78 -12.32
CA VAL A 138 4.01 10.94 -11.34
C VAL A 138 2.63 10.96 -12.01
N ILE A 139 2.45 11.63 -13.14
CA ILE A 139 1.14 11.68 -13.83
C ILE A 139 0.76 10.29 -14.38
N GLU A 140 1.73 9.57 -14.97
CA GLU A 140 1.54 8.22 -15.49
C GLU A 140 1.21 7.24 -14.36
N LEU A 141 1.87 7.37 -13.21
CA LEU A 141 1.60 6.59 -12.02
C LEU A 141 0.14 6.71 -11.59
N PHE A 142 -0.37 7.93 -11.45
CA PHE A 142 -1.75 8.15 -11.00
C PHE A 142 -2.75 7.62 -12.02
N LYS A 143 -2.53 7.88 -13.31
CA LYS A 143 -3.37 7.37 -14.40
C LYS A 143 -3.39 5.84 -14.42
N ASN A 144 -2.23 5.20 -14.37
CA ASN A 144 -2.12 3.75 -14.47
C ASN A 144 -2.65 3.04 -13.22
N ALA A 145 -2.46 3.61 -12.02
CA ALA A 145 -3.05 3.06 -10.80
C ALA A 145 -4.59 3.10 -10.84
N PHE A 146 -5.17 4.21 -11.33
CA PHE A 146 -6.60 4.34 -11.53
C PHE A 146 -7.12 3.31 -12.55
N LEU A 147 -6.43 3.14 -13.69
CA LEU A 147 -6.79 2.14 -14.70
C LEU A 147 -6.68 0.71 -14.16
N CYS A 148 -5.65 0.41 -13.36
CA CYS A 148 -5.44 -0.92 -12.77
C CYS A 148 -6.58 -1.32 -11.82
N MET A 149 -7.09 -0.37 -11.04
CA MET A 149 -8.26 -0.57 -10.17
C MET A 149 -9.49 -1.04 -10.99
N PHE A 150 -9.76 -0.41 -12.14
CA PHE A 150 -10.88 -0.79 -13.01
C PHE A 150 -10.61 -2.04 -13.84
N ALA A 151 -9.35 -2.29 -14.20
CA ALA A 151 -8.97 -3.50 -14.93
C ALA A 151 -9.21 -4.76 -14.09
N MET A 152 -9.00 -4.68 -12.77
CA MET A 152 -9.10 -5.81 -11.85
C MET A 152 -10.10 -5.55 -10.70
N PRO A 153 -11.41 -5.39 -10.98
CA PRO A 153 -12.39 -4.97 -9.98
C PRO A 153 -12.62 -6.02 -8.90
N LEU A 154 -12.67 -7.31 -9.27
CA LEU A 154 -12.82 -8.41 -8.30
C LEU A 154 -11.64 -8.48 -7.32
N LEU A 155 -10.42 -8.31 -7.82
CA LEU A 155 -9.22 -8.32 -6.98
C LEU A 155 -9.16 -7.07 -6.09
N THR A 156 -9.57 -5.91 -6.61
CA THR A 156 -9.71 -4.68 -5.83
C THR A 156 -10.67 -4.89 -4.66
N ILE A 157 -11.85 -5.48 -4.89
CA ILE A 157 -12.84 -5.79 -3.84
C ILE A 157 -12.23 -6.72 -2.79
N ILE A 158 -11.55 -7.79 -3.20
CA ILE A 158 -10.87 -8.72 -2.28
C ILE A 158 -9.84 -7.99 -1.41
N LEU A 159 -9.05 -7.08 -2.00
CA LEU A 159 -8.06 -6.30 -1.25
C LEU A 159 -8.72 -5.33 -0.27
N VAL A 160 -9.79 -4.65 -0.67
CA VAL A 160 -10.57 -3.78 0.23
C VAL A 160 -11.11 -4.59 1.41
N VAL A 161 -11.75 -5.74 1.15
CA VAL A 161 -12.25 -6.63 2.21
C VAL A 161 -11.13 -7.10 3.12
N THR A 162 -9.97 -7.47 2.56
CA THR A 162 -8.81 -7.90 3.36
C THR A 162 -8.30 -6.79 4.26
N VAL A 163 -8.23 -5.55 3.76
CA VAL A 163 -7.84 -4.37 4.55
C VAL A 163 -8.84 -4.12 5.68
N VAL A 164 -10.14 -4.24 5.42
CA VAL A 164 -11.18 -4.09 6.46
C VAL A 164 -11.03 -5.18 7.53
N LEU A 165 -10.77 -6.43 7.13
CA LEU A 165 -10.53 -7.52 8.09
C LEU A 165 -9.28 -7.28 8.93
N LEU A 166 -8.19 -6.76 8.35
CA LEU A 166 -6.99 -6.37 9.10
C LEU A 166 -7.29 -5.24 10.09
N TYR A 167 -8.07 -4.24 9.68
CA TYR A 167 -8.51 -3.18 10.58
C TYR A 167 -9.29 -3.73 11.78
N LEU A 168 -10.26 -4.61 11.55
CA LEU A 168 -11.02 -5.28 12.61
C LEU A 168 -10.13 -6.15 13.53
N LEU A 169 -9.12 -6.81 12.96
CA LEU A 169 -8.15 -7.59 13.75
C LEU A 169 -7.38 -6.68 14.71
N PHE A 170 -6.94 -5.51 14.25
CA PHE A 170 -6.20 -4.56 15.08
C PHE A 170 -7.05 -3.85 16.12
N THR A 171 -8.36 -3.69 15.91
CA THR A 171 -9.26 -3.16 16.95
C THR A 171 -9.51 -4.17 18.06
N VAL A 172 -9.55 -5.47 17.73
CA VAL A 172 -9.69 -6.55 18.73
C VAL A 172 -8.38 -6.79 19.49
N ILE A 173 -7.23 -6.74 18.80
CA ILE A 173 -5.91 -7.00 19.37
C ILE A 173 -4.97 -5.82 19.07
N PRO A 174 -5.09 -4.70 19.80
CA PRO A 174 -4.29 -3.50 19.56
C PRO A 174 -2.79 -3.73 19.79
N GLY A 175 -2.42 -4.73 20.60
CA GLY A 175 -1.02 -5.12 20.82
C GLY A 175 -0.28 -5.56 19.56
N LEU A 176 -0.99 -5.91 18.47
CA LEU A 176 -0.37 -6.27 17.19
C LEU A 176 0.06 -5.05 16.35
N LEU A 177 -0.52 -3.86 16.58
CA LEU A 177 -0.21 -2.65 15.80
C LEU A 177 1.29 -2.30 15.74
N PRO A 178 2.03 -2.21 16.87
CA PRO A 178 3.44 -1.83 16.83
C PRO A 178 4.33 -2.87 16.14
N PHE A 179 3.87 -4.12 16.01
CA PHE A 179 4.63 -5.19 15.35
C PHE A 179 4.21 -5.41 13.90
N PHE A 180 2.93 -5.22 13.55
CA PHE A 180 2.41 -5.68 12.26
C PHE A 180 1.58 -4.65 11.49
N GLY A 181 1.28 -3.49 12.08
CA GLY A 181 0.32 -2.51 11.56
C GLY A 181 0.56 -2.13 10.10
N PHE A 182 1.68 -1.47 9.82
CA PHE A 182 2.01 -1.04 8.45
C PHE A 182 2.46 -2.22 7.60
N SER A 183 3.29 -3.11 8.14
CA SER A 183 3.92 -4.18 7.37
C SER A 183 2.91 -5.18 6.79
N LEU A 184 1.86 -5.56 7.53
CA LEU A 184 0.83 -6.47 6.99
C LEU A 184 -0.01 -5.80 5.91
N PHE A 185 -0.38 -4.54 6.12
CA PHE A 185 -1.10 -3.75 5.12
C PHE A 185 -0.30 -3.66 3.81
N ILE A 186 0.99 -3.30 3.92
CA ILE A 186 1.93 -3.20 2.79
C ILE A 186 2.09 -4.57 2.10
N LEU A 187 2.26 -5.65 2.87
CA LEU A 187 2.41 -7.00 2.33
C LEU A 187 1.18 -7.43 1.51
N VAL A 188 -0.02 -7.20 2.04
CA VAL A 188 -1.29 -7.54 1.37
C VAL A 188 -1.45 -6.73 0.08
N MET A 189 -1.26 -5.42 0.14
CA MET A 189 -1.37 -4.56 -1.04
C MET A 189 -0.34 -4.93 -2.11
N MET A 190 0.92 -5.11 -1.72
CA MET A 190 1.99 -5.47 -2.65
C MET A 190 1.71 -6.82 -3.32
N LYS A 191 1.32 -7.84 -2.54
CA LYS A 191 0.97 -9.16 -3.07
C LYS A 191 -0.21 -9.09 -4.02
N GLY A 192 -1.26 -8.37 -3.65
CA GLY A 192 -2.43 -8.14 -4.50
C GLY A 192 -2.07 -7.46 -5.81
N ALA A 193 -1.29 -6.39 -5.75
CA ALA A 193 -0.86 -5.66 -6.93
C ALA A 193 0.04 -6.49 -7.86
N LEU A 194 0.95 -7.32 -7.32
CA LEU A 194 1.75 -8.23 -8.14
C LEU A 194 0.87 -9.21 -8.94
N ILE A 195 -0.16 -9.77 -8.29
CA ILE A 195 -1.14 -10.64 -8.97
C ILE A 195 -1.88 -9.87 -10.07
N SER A 196 -2.27 -8.60 -9.82
CA SER A 196 -2.85 -7.75 -10.86
C SER A 196 -1.91 -7.54 -12.04
N PHE A 197 -0.61 -7.31 -11.77
CA PHE A 197 0.39 -7.06 -12.82
C PHE A 197 0.63 -8.30 -13.68
N GLU A 198 0.77 -9.48 -13.06
CA GLU A 198 0.90 -10.76 -13.78
C GLU A 198 -0.33 -11.06 -14.64
N ARG A 199 -1.53 -10.83 -14.13
CA ARG A 199 -2.76 -11.02 -14.91
C ARG A 199 -2.84 -10.08 -16.10
N MET A 200 -2.50 -8.80 -15.93
CA MET A 200 -2.50 -7.84 -17.03
C MET A 200 -1.50 -8.21 -18.14
N LEU A 201 -0.32 -8.72 -17.77
CA LEU A 201 0.65 -9.21 -18.75
C LEU A 201 0.07 -10.38 -19.57
N HIS A 202 -0.51 -11.38 -18.90
CA HIS A 202 -1.15 -12.51 -19.60
C HIS A 202 -2.29 -12.08 -20.53
N PHE A 203 -3.16 -11.15 -20.11
CA PHE A 203 -4.21 -10.62 -21.00
C PHE A 203 -3.63 -9.89 -22.22
N SER A 204 -2.52 -9.19 -22.06
CA SER A 204 -1.86 -8.48 -23.16
C SER A 204 -1.17 -9.43 -24.16
N GLU A 205 -0.70 -10.58 -23.70
CA GLU A 205 -0.14 -11.63 -24.56
C GLU A 205 -1.23 -12.33 -25.37
N MET A 206 -2.34 -12.74 -24.72
CA MET A 206 -3.47 -13.39 -25.41
C MET A 206 -4.15 -12.49 -26.44
N ALA A 207 -4.16 -11.17 -26.25
CA ALA A 207 -4.75 -10.24 -27.21
C ALA A 207 -3.85 -9.95 -28.43
N ARG A 208 -2.59 -10.41 -28.41
CA ARG A 208 -1.63 -10.27 -29.53
C ARG A 208 -1.55 -11.52 -30.41
N GLU A 209 -2.08 -12.64 -29.96
CA GLU A 209 -2.28 -13.87 -30.74
C GLU A 209 -3.60 -13.81 -31.53
#